data_AF-A0A7X3LW85-F1
#
_entry.id   AF-A0A7X3LW85-F1
#
_cell.length_a   1.000
_cell.length_b   1.000
_cell.length_c   1.000
_cell.angle_alpha   90.00
_cell.angle_beta   90.00
_cell.angle_gamma   90.00
#
_symmetry.space_group_name_H-M   'P 1'
#
loop_
_entity.id
_entity.type
_entity.pdbx_description
1 polymer ?
#
loop_
_entity_poly.entity_id
_entity_poly.type
_entity_poly.pdbx_seq_one_letter_code
_entity_poly.pdbx_strand_id
1 'polypeptide(L)'
;MSDAFGFPQSYDPQALAEHMREQFGWSNQDLLKASENLMSAALAGLRQNASSPAGLESLMAMMPGPGGAWALSRPDAFAGEPLALFFGPADVQARIIEQITNATGLGRQGVETMMPVVATLTLGNLARQFTAGPMRDMLDAFLAGYARGRPKPAPKPEDYLAPYAEAMQSFWDGYMRAFMPAPPQEEPAEPEQGEPEAENSQTEDAPPQEAAPEAPSDENIAEAWLDLGRNIQETQIKAFERLFDKSANQTDT
;
A
#
# COMPACT_ATOMS: atom_id res chain seq x y z
N MET A 1 -23.16 -19.37 -2.11
CA MET A 1 -23.87 -18.63 -3.17
C MET A 1 -22.79 -18.02 -4.03
N SER A 2 -22.51 -18.62 -5.18
CA SER A 2 -21.49 -18.21 -6.14
C SER A 2 -22.16 -17.37 -7.23
N ASP A 3 -21.53 -16.28 -7.67
CA ASP A 3 -22.07 -15.41 -8.70
C ASP A 3 -21.84 -15.97 -10.11
N ALA A 4 -22.38 -15.30 -11.14
CA ALA A 4 -22.36 -15.73 -12.54
C ALA A 4 -20.94 -15.95 -13.13
N PHE A 5 -19.90 -15.53 -12.41
CA PHE A 5 -18.48 -15.68 -12.76
C PHE A 5 -17.66 -16.54 -11.78
N GLY A 6 -18.30 -17.19 -10.80
CA GLY A 6 -17.63 -18.17 -9.91
C GLY A 6 -16.72 -17.59 -8.82
N PHE A 7 -16.61 -16.27 -8.69
CA PHE A 7 -15.75 -15.64 -7.68
C PHE A 7 -16.34 -15.70 -6.24
N PRO A 8 -15.50 -15.90 -5.20
CA PRO A 8 -15.93 -15.88 -3.81
C PRO A 8 -16.38 -14.46 -3.38
N GLN A 9 -17.48 -14.40 -2.63
CA GLN A 9 -18.10 -13.16 -2.11
C GLN A 9 -17.25 -12.43 -1.05
N SER A 10 -16.23 -13.09 -0.53
CA SER A 10 -15.20 -12.53 0.33
C SER A 10 -13.87 -12.59 -0.40
N TYR A 11 -13.07 -11.53 -0.24
CA TYR A 11 -11.68 -11.47 -0.71
C TYR A 11 -10.82 -12.46 0.09
N ASP A 12 -11.00 -13.75 -0.20
CA ASP A 12 -10.28 -14.83 0.42
C ASP A 12 -9.23 -15.35 -0.57
N PRO A 13 -7.94 -15.11 -0.33
CA PRO A 13 -6.88 -15.56 -1.21
C PRO A 13 -6.81 -17.10 -1.29
N GLN A 14 -7.32 -17.82 -0.29
CA GLN A 14 -7.44 -19.29 -0.35
C GLN A 14 -8.48 -19.73 -1.37
N ALA A 15 -9.70 -19.20 -1.26
CA ALA A 15 -10.78 -19.55 -2.18
C ALA A 15 -10.44 -19.20 -3.64
N LEU A 16 -9.68 -18.11 -3.85
CA LEU A 16 -9.15 -17.79 -5.18
C LEU A 16 -8.10 -18.80 -5.64
N ALA A 17 -7.17 -19.20 -4.77
CA ALA A 17 -6.15 -20.19 -5.11
C ALA A 17 -6.75 -21.54 -5.46
N GLU A 18 -7.75 -21.99 -4.70
CA GLU A 18 -8.54 -23.19 -4.99
C GLU A 18 -9.23 -23.06 -6.36
N HIS A 19 -9.91 -21.94 -6.62
CA HIS A 19 -10.58 -21.71 -7.89
C HIS A 19 -9.61 -21.74 -9.10
N MET A 20 -8.44 -21.11 -8.97
CA MET A 20 -7.42 -21.11 -10.03
C MET A 20 -6.79 -22.49 -10.24
N ARG A 21 -6.63 -23.26 -9.16
CA ARG A 21 -6.14 -24.64 -9.20
C ARG A 21 -7.13 -25.56 -9.89
N GLU A 22 -8.42 -25.46 -9.55
CA GLU A 22 -9.49 -26.28 -10.14
C GLU A 22 -9.70 -25.95 -11.62
N GLN A 23 -9.72 -24.66 -11.97
CA GLN A 23 -10.06 -24.22 -13.33
C GLN A 23 -8.87 -24.28 -14.29
N PHE A 24 -7.67 -23.94 -13.82
CA PHE A 24 -6.50 -23.73 -14.68
C PHE A 24 -5.30 -24.60 -14.30
N GLY A 25 -5.38 -25.39 -13.22
CA GLY A 25 -4.27 -26.24 -12.76
C GLY A 25 -3.09 -25.46 -12.17
N TRP A 26 -3.29 -24.22 -11.74
CA TRP A 26 -2.21 -23.37 -11.23
C TRP A 26 -1.75 -23.78 -9.84
N SER A 27 -0.44 -23.71 -9.60
CA SER A 27 0.11 -23.80 -8.25
C SER A 27 -0.01 -22.46 -7.52
N ASN A 28 0.14 -22.46 -6.20
CA ASN A 28 0.18 -21.22 -5.40
C ASN A 28 1.33 -20.30 -5.85
N GLN A 29 2.45 -20.89 -6.25
CA GLN A 29 3.60 -20.15 -6.75
C GLN A 29 3.29 -19.45 -8.08
N ASP A 30 2.52 -20.11 -8.95
CA ASP A 30 2.07 -19.52 -10.21
C ASP A 30 1.09 -18.38 -9.98
N LEU A 31 0.16 -18.56 -9.04
CA LEU A 31 -0.77 -17.51 -8.63
C LEU A 31 -0.02 -16.28 -8.14
N LEU A 32 1.01 -16.47 -7.30
CA LEU A 32 1.85 -15.39 -6.79
C LEU A 32 2.62 -14.68 -7.91
N LYS A 33 3.27 -15.43 -8.80
CA LYS A 33 4.00 -14.86 -9.95
C LYS A 33 3.08 -14.07 -10.87
N ALA A 34 1.90 -14.60 -11.18
CA ALA A 34 0.89 -13.90 -11.97
C ALA A 34 0.46 -12.60 -11.29
N SER A 35 0.14 -12.68 -10.00
CA SER A 35 -0.31 -11.54 -9.20
C SER A 35 0.75 -10.45 -9.09
N GLU A 36 2.02 -10.82 -8.91
CA GLU A 36 3.15 -9.88 -8.84
C GLU A 36 3.29 -9.07 -10.13
N ASN A 37 3.29 -9.78 -11.26
CA ASN A 37 3.43 -9.18 -12.57
C ASN A 37 2.22 -8.30 -12.91
N LEU A 38 1.02 -8.78 -12.60
CA LEU A 38 -0.22 -8.03 -12.80
C LEU A 38 -0.27 -6.78 -11.91
N MET A 39 0.13 -6.85 -10.64
CA MET A 39 0.15 -5.68 -9.77
C MET A 39 1.18 -4.65 -10.25
N SER A 40 2.36 -5.10 -10.69
CA SER A 40 3.37 -4.22 -11.28
C SER A 40 2.84 -3.51 -12.53
N ALA A 41 2.11 -4.23 -13.39
CA ALA A 41 1.48 -3.67 -14.57
C ALA A 41 0.34 -2.69 -14.20
N ALA A 42 -0.48 -3.02 -13.21
CA ALA A 42 -1.56 -2.17 -12.71
C ALA A 42 -1.04 -0.84 -12.14
N LEU A 43 0.06 -0.88 -11.36
CA LEU A 43 0.71 0.31 -10.82
C LEU A 43 1.32 1.18 -11.92
N ALA A 44 1.99 0.55 -12.90
CA ALA A 44 2.53 1.25 -14.07
C ALA A 44 1.42 1.95 -14.86
N GLY A 45 0.33 1.26 -15.16
CA GLY A 45 -0.79 1.83 -15.90
C GLY A 45 -1.53 2.92 -15.12
N LEU A 46 -1.67 2.77 -13.79
CA LEU A 46 -2.22 3.82 -12.94
C LEU A 46 -1.33 5.07 -12.97
N ARG A 47 0.00 4.92 -12.87
CA ARG A 47 0.94 6.04 -12.92
C ARG A 47 0.91 6.74 -14.28
N GLN A 48 0.81 5.96 -15.36
CA GLN A 48 0.66 6.49 -16.70
C GLN A 48 -0.64 7.29 -16.85
N ASN A 49 -1.76 6.71 -16.41
CA ASN A 49 -3.06 7.37 -16.46
C ASN A 49 -3.09 8.64 -15.61
N ALA A 50 -2.52 8.61 -14.41
CA ALA A 50 -2.42 9.78 -13.52
C ALA A 50 -1.52 10.89 -14.09
N SER A 51 -0.58 10.54 -14.97
CA SER A 51 0.27 11.51 -15.68
C SER A 51 -0.44 12.18 -16.86
N SER A 52 -1.62 11.68 -17.26
CA SER A 52 -2.43 12.24 -18.34
C SER A 52 -3.60 13.07 -17.80
N PRO A 53 -4.01 14.16 -18.47
CA PRO A 53 -5.18 14.95 -18.05
C PRO A 53 -6.47 14.13 -17.99
N ALA A 54 -6.73 13.30 -19.00
CA ALA A 54 -7.93 12.46 -19.07
C ALA A 54 -7.96 11.36 -17.98
N GLY A 55 -6.81 10.74 -17.70
CA GLY A 55 -6.71 9.75 -16.62
C GLY A 55 -6.81 10.37 -15.23
N LEU A 56 -6.34 11.62 -15.04
CA LEU A 56 -6.57 12.39 -13.82
C LEU A 56 -8.07 12.70 -13.62
N GLU A 57 -8.79 13.08 -14.67
CA GLU A 57 -10.24 13.29 -14.61
C GLU A 57 -10.99 12.00 -14.25
N SER A 58 -10.63 10.88 -14.86
CA SER A 58 -11.20 9.56 -14.54
C SER A 58 -10.93 9.16 -13.08
N LEU A 59 -9.70 9.37 -12.60
CA LEU A 59 -9.34 9.13 -11.20
C LEU A 59 -10.11 10.04 -10.23
N MET A 60 -10.29 11.32 -10.58
CA MET A 60 -11.10 12.24 -9.77
C MET A 60 -12.59 11.88 -9.78
N ALA A 61 -13.12 11.40 -10.91
CA ALA A 61 -14.50 10.91 -11.00
C ALA A 61 -14.72 9.64 -10.15
N MET A 62 -13.67 8.84 -10.00
CA MET A 62 -13.66 7.64 -9.15
C MET A 62 -13.44 7.96 -7.66
N MET A 63 -12.90 9.14 -7.33
CA MET A 63 -12.68 9.54 -5.95
C MET A 63 -14.02 9.80 -5.25
N PRO A 64 -14.23 9.23 -4.05
CA PRO A 64 -15.46 9.45 -3.31
C PRO A 64 -15.58 10.93 -2.94
N GLY A 65 -16.64 11.60 -3.39
CA GLY A 65 -17.01 12.93 -2.91
C GLY A 65 -17.26 12.92 -1.39
N PRO A 66 -17.30 14.09 -0.71
CA PRO A 66 -17.54 14.15 0.72
C PRO A 66 -18.86 13.45 1.08
N GLY A 67 -18.76 12.27 1.70
CA GLY A 67 -19.89 11.41 2.09
C GLY A 67 -20.15 10.17 1.21
N GLY A 68 -19.45 10.00 0.09
CA GLY A 68 -19.68 8.89 -0.85
C GLY A 68 -18.75 7.69 -0.60
N ALA A 69 -18.83 7.03 0.56
CA ALA A 69 -17.96 5.88 0.83
C ALA A 69 -18.14 4.76 -0.21
N TRP A 70 -17.08 4.49 -0.98
CA TRP A 70 -16.70 3.19 -1.54
C TRP A 70 -17.80 2.35 -2.22
N ALA A 71 -18.52 2.92 -3.20
CA ALA A 71 -19.49 2.16 -4.00
C ALA A 71 -18.88 1.03 -4.88
N LEU A 72 -17.58 0.75 -4.75
CA LEU A 72 -16.82 -0.20 -5.59
C LEU A 72 -16.49 -1.52 -4.88
N SER A 73 -17.23 -1.90 -3.83
CA SER A 73 -16.97 -3.16 -3.10
C SER A 73 -17.29 -4.45 -3.87
N ARG A 74 -17.53 -4.41 -5.18
CA ARG A 74 -17.77 -5.60 -6.01
C ARG A 74 -16.69 -5.77 -7.09
N PRO A 75 -16.02 -6.92 -7.18
CA PRO A 75 -15.02 -7.18 -8.21
C PRO A 75 -15.61 -7.14 -9.63
N ASP A 76 -16.89 -7.50 -9.82
CA ASP A 76 -17.58 -7.37 -11.11
C ASP A 76 -17.75 -5.91 -11.57
N ALA A 77 -17.74 -4.96 -10.63
CA ALA A 77 -17.77 -3.53 -10.97
C ALA A 77 -16.49 -3.08 -11.67
N PHE A 78 -15.42 -3.89 -11.64
CA PHE A 78 -14.18 -3.62 -12.35
C PHE A 78 -14.16 -4.14 -13.80
N ALA A 79 -15.15 -4.92 -14.24
CA ALA A 79 -15.24 -5.35 -15.62
C ALA A 79 -15.57 -4.16 -16.55
N GLY A 80 -14.60 -3.72 -17.37
CA GLY A 80 -14.78 -2.64 -18.36
C GLY A 80 -13.92 -1.39 -18.12
N GLU A 81 -14.54 -0.20 -18.13
CA GLU A 81 -13.89 1.12 -17.95
C GLU A 81 -12.96 1.23 -16.72
N PRO A 82 -13.34 0.76 -15.52
CA PRO A 82 -12.46 0.83 -14.35
C PRO A 82 -11.21 -0.07 -14.44
N LEU A 83 -11.21 -1.14 -15.25
CA LEU A 83 -9.99 -1.91 -15.55
C LEU A 83 -9.00 -1.12 -16.42
N ALA A 84 -9.51 -0.26 -17.31
CA ALA A 84 -8.67 0.56 -18.18
C ALA A 84 -7.84 1.60 -17.42
N LEU A 85 -8.29 2.00 -16.23
CA LEU A 85 -7.50 2.84 -15.32
C LEU A 85 -6.21 2.16 -14.86
N PHE A 86 -6.22 0.83 -14.69
CA PHE A 86 -5.07 0.07 -14.21
C PHE A 86 -4.25 -0.52 -15.35
N PHE A 87 -4.90 -1.07 -16.37
CA PHE A 87 -4.22 -1.84 -17.42
C PHE A 87 -4.32 -1.20 -18.82
N GLY A 88 -4.94 -0.04 -18.95
CA GLY A 88 -5.12 0.65 -20.22
C GLY A 88 -6.23 0.04 -21.11
N PRO A 89 -6.35 0.49 -22.36
CA PRO A 89 -7.35 0.00 -23.30
C PRO A 89 -7.13 -1.49 -23.64
N ALA A 90 -8.15 -2.14 -24.21
CA ALA A 90 -8.15 -3.58 -24.48
C ALA A 90 -6.91 -4.08 -25.24
N ASP A 91 -6.40 -3.29 -26.19
CA ASP A 91 -5.18 -3.63 -26.94
C ASP A 91 -3.94 -3.70 -26.04
N VAL A 92 -3.86 -2.81 -25.05
CA VAL A 92 -2.77 -2.77 -24.07
C VAL A 92 -2.91 -3.92 -23.08
N GLN A 93 -4.13 -4.20 -22.64
CA GLN A 93 -4.43 -5.36 -21.80
C GLN A 93 -3.97 -6.65 -22.48
N ALA A 94 -4.27 -6.83 -23.77
CA ALA A 94 -3.81 -8.00 -24.52
C ALA A 94 -2.28 -8.13 -24.53
N ARG A 95 -1.54 -7.03 -24.68
CA ARG A 95 -0.07 -7.03 -24.65
C ARG A 95 0.50 -7.31 -23.27
N ILE A 96 -0.14 -6.81 -22.22
CA ILE A 96 0.21 -7.13 -20.83
C ILE A 96 0.03 -8.62 -20.59
N ILE A 97 -1.11 -9.18 -20.98
CA ILE A 97 -1.37 -10.62 -20.82
C ILE A 97 -0.34 -11.45 -21.60
N GLU A 98 0.00 -11.05 -22.83
CA GLU A 98 1.07 -11.70 -23.61
C GLU A 98 2.42 -11.64 -22.90
N GLN A 99 2.82 -10.47 -22.39
CA GLN A 99 4.07 -10.33 -21.66
C GLN A 99 4.12 -11.23 -20.42
N ILE A 100 3.04 -11.26 -19.64
CA ILE A 100 2.96 -12.06 -18.41
C ILE A 100 2.92 -13.55 -18.74
N THR A 101 2.15 -13.96 -19.74
CA THR A 101 2.12 -15.34 -20.24
C THR A 101 3.53 -15.80 -20.67
N ASN A 102 4.25 -14.96 -21.41
CA ASN A 102 5.60 -15.27 -21.86
C ASN A 102 6.63 -15.30 -20.72
N ALA A 103 6.48 -14.42 -19.72
CA ALA A 103 7.39 -14.33 -18.59
C ALA A 103 7.18 -15.45 -17.55
N THR A 104 5.93 -15.86 -17.33
CA THR A 104 5.56 -16.81 -16.27
C THR A 104 5.32 -18.23 -16.80
N GLY A 105 5.07 -18.39 -18.11
CA GLY A 105 4.65 -19.66 -18.70
C GLY A 105 3.18 -20.02 -18.45
N LEU A 106 2.39 -19.10 -17.87
CA LEU A 106 1.00 -19.35 -17.50
C LEU A 106 0.04 -19.10 -18.66
N GLY A 107 -1.08 -19.81 -18.66
CA GLY A 107 -2.10 -19.68 -19.71
C GLY A 107 -2.77 -18.30 -19.73
N ARG A 108 -2.94 -17.74 -20.94
CA ARG A 108 -3.60 -16.44 -21.20
C ARG A 108 -4.91 -16.27 -20.43
N GLN A 109 -5.77 -17.29 -20.46
CA GLN A 109 -7.11 -17.23 -19.87
C GLN A 109 -7.08 -17.10 -18.34
N GLY A 110 -6.12 -17.75 -17.67
CA GLY A 110 -5.97 -17.60 -16.22
C GLY A 110 -5.45 -16.22 -15.84
N VAL A 111 -4.48 -15.69 -16.60
CA VAL A 111 -3.96 -14.32 -16.39
C VAL A 111 -5.06 -13.28 -16.61
N GLU A 112 -5.90 -13.46 -17.63
CA GLU A 112 -7.05 -12.60 -17.91
C GLU A 112 -8.08 -12.61 -16.77
N THR A 113 -8.38 -13.80 -16.24
CA THR A 113 -9.29 -13.98 -15.10
C THR A 113 -8.77 -13.31 -13.83
N MET A 114 -7.44 -13.19 -13.69
CA MET A 114 -6.80 -12.55 -12.54
C MET A 114 -6.75 -11.03 -12.61
N MET A 115 -6.87 -10.40 -13.80
CA MET A 115 -6.77 -8.94 -13.93
C MET A 115 -7.79 -8.17 -13.07
N PRO A 116 -9.11 -8.48 -13.08
CA PRO A 116 -10.09 -7.75 -12.27
C PRO A 116 -9.84 -7.91 -10.77
N VAL A 117 -9.38 -9.10 -10.37
CA VAL A 117 -9.01 -9.40 -8.97
C VAL A 117 -7.82 -8.53 -8.56
N VAL A 118 -6.80 -8.44 -9.41
CA VAL A 118 -5.64 -7.61 -9.09
C VAL A 118 -5.99 -6.13 -9.08
N ALA A 119 -6.79 -5.64 -10.03
CA ALA A 119 -7.26 -4.24 -10.04
C ALA A 119 -7.98 -3.86 -8.74
N THR A 120 -8.91 -4.71 -8.29
CA THR A 120 -9.66 -4.47 -7.06
C THR A 120 -8.76 -4.50 -5.83
N LEU A 121 -7.74 -5.37 -5.79
CA LEU A 121 -6.72 -5.39 -4.73
C LEU A 121 -5.89 -4.13 -4.71
N THR A 122 -5.39 -3.71 -5.88
CA THR A 122 -4.59 -2.48 -6.01
C THR A 122 -5.41 -1.29 -5.53
N LEU A 123 -6.69 -1.20 -5.90
CA LEU A 123 -7.58 -0.16 -5.39
C LEU A 123 -7.79 -0.27 -3.87
N GLY A 124 -8.01 -1.48 -3.34
CA GLY A 124 -8.15 -1.71 -1.91
C GLY A 124 -6.90 -1.34 -1.11
N ASN A 125 -5.71 -1.53 -1.69
CA ASN A 125 -4.45 -1.11 -1.06
C ASN A 125 -4.30 0.41 -1.06
N LEU A 126 -4.60 1.07 -2.19
CA LEU A 126 -4.65 2.54 -2.27
C LEU A 126 -5.66 3.12 -1.27
N ALA A 127 -6.86 2.53 -1.21
CA ALA A 127 -7.89 2.88 -0.25
C ALA A 127 -7.36 2.92 1.19
N ARG A 128 -6.66 1.85 1.59
CA ARG A 128 -6.05 1.76 2.92
C ARG A 128 -5.06 2.89 3.15
N GLN A 129 -4.17 3.19 2.19
CA GLN A 129 -3.20 4.27 2.30
C GLN A 129 -3.85 5.66 2.47
N PHE A 130 -4.99 5.90 1.82
CA PHE A 130 -5.77 7.13 2.00
C PHE A 130 -6.55 7.18 3.31
N THR A 131 -6.95 6.03 3.86
CA THR A 131 -7.66 5.96 5.16
C THR A 131 -6.72 5.90 6.37
N ALA A 132 -5.49 5.43 6.18
CA ALA A 132 -4.47 5.25 7.21
C ALA A 132 -3.07 5.49 6.61
N GLY A 133 -2.49 6.66 6.85
CA GLY A 133 -1.10 6.97 6.46
C GLY A 133 -0.81 8.45 6.24
N PRO A 134 0.45 8.82 5.88
CA PRO A 134 0.87 10.20 5.63
C PRO A 134 0.08 10.89 4.50
N MET A 135 -0.46 10.10 3.57
CA MET A 135 -1.33 10.60 2.49
C MET A 135 -2.68 11.10 3.04
N ARG A 136 -3.18 10.49 4.12
CA ARG A 136 -4.33 11.00 4.86
C ARG A 136 -4.01 12.34 5.51
N ASP A 137 -2.86 12.47 6.16
CA ASP A 137 -2.46 13.75 6.76
C ASP A 137 -2.33 14.85 5.72
N MET A 138 -1.84 14.49 4.52
CA MET A 138 -1.72 15.43 3.41
C MET A 138 -3.08 15.77 2.79
N LEU A 139 -3.99 14.80 2.67
CA LEU A 139 -5.37 15.01 2.23
C LEU A 139 -6.16 15.82 3.27
N ASP A 140 -6.00 15.53 4.55
CA ASP A 140 -6.59 16.28 5.67
C ASP A 140 -6.01 17.70 5.71
N ALA A 141 -4.72 17.89 5.45
CA ALA A 141 -4.11 19.22 5.32
C ALA A 141 -4.60 19.96 4.07
N PHE A 142 -4.77 19.26 2.94
CA PHE A 142 -5.33 19.83 1.71
C PHE A 142 -6.80 20.23 1.89
N LEU A 143 -7.61 19.35 2.50
CA LEU A 143 -9.00 19.61 2.83
C LEU A 143 -9.14 20.68 3.90
N ALA A 144 -8.26 20.71 4.91
CA ALA A 144 -8.19 21.79 5.88
C ALA A 144 -7.76 23.12 5.24
N GLY A 145 -6.88 23.07 4.23
CA GLY A 145 -6.50 24.21 3.40
C GLY A 145 -7.64 24.69 2.49
N TYR A 146 -8.38 23.77 1.88
CA TYR A 146 -9.54 24.04 1.03
C TYR A 146 -10.73 24.57 1.84
N ALA A 147 -10.95 24.04 3.05
CA ALA A 147 -11.91 24.57 4.02
C ALA A 147 -11.51 25.97 4.52
N ARG A 148 -10.23 26.33 4.45
CA ARG A 148 -9.72 27.70 4.66
C ARG A 148 -9.98 28.64 3.48
N GLY A 149 -10.43 28.11 2.34
CA GLY A 149 -10.83 28.85 1.14
C GLY A 149 -12.21 29.51 1.22
N ARG A 150 -12.95 29.36 2.33
CA ARG A 150 -13.99 30.33 2.69
C ARG A 150 -13.35 31.39 3.57
N PRO A 151 -13.53 32.70 3.29
CA PRO A 151 -12.94 33.75 4.10
C PRO A 151 -13.41 33.56 5.54
N LYS A 152 -12.50 33.14 6.42
CA LYS A 152 -12.69 33.27 7.87
C LYS A 152 -12.91 34.76 8.13
N PRO A 153 -13.94 35.16 8.91
CA PRO A 153 -14.07 36.56 9.33
C PRO A 153 -12.74 37.00 9.91
N ALA A 154 -12.26 38.17 9.47
CA ALA A 154 -10.90 38.64 9.70
C ALA A 154 -10.48 38.41 11.17
N PRO A 155 -9.31 37.77 11.41
CA PRO A 155 -8.81 37.56 12.76
C PRO A 155 -8.67 38.92 13.45
N LYS A 156 -9.20 39.01 14.66
CA LYS A 156 -9.06 40.23 15.45
C LYS A 156 -7.60 40.35 15.89
N PRO A 157 -7.08 41.58 16.13
CA PRO A 157 -5.70 41.80 16.55
C PRO A 157 -5.27 40.97 17.78
N GLU A 158 -6.25 40.54 18.59
CA GLU A 158 -6.04 39.69 19.76
C GLU A 158 -5.52 38.27 19.41
N ASP A 159 -5.90 37.71 18.26
CA ASP A 159 -5.54 36.33 17.86
C ASP A 159 -4.07 36.18 17.45
N TYR A 160 -3.42 37.28 17.05
CA TYR A 160 -2.00 37.29 16.65
C TYR A 160 -1.05 37.31 17.86
N LEU A 161 -1.53 37.79 19.00
CA LEU A 161 -0.71 38.00 20.20
C LEU A 161 -0.80 36.82 21.18
N ALA A 162 -1.84 35.99 21.09
CA ALA A 162 -2.03 34.81 21.93
C ALA A 162 -0.86 33.79 21.85
N PRO A 163 -0.42 33.34 20.65
CA PRO A 163 0.68 32.36 20.57
C PRO A 163 2.03 32.95 21.00
N TYR A 164 2.23 34.26 20.82
CA TYR A 164 3.44 34.94 21.27
C TYR A 164 3.50 35.06 22.80
N ALA A 165 2.36 35.38 23.43
CA ALA A 165 2.24 35.45 24.89
C ALA A 165 2.48 34.08 25.55
N GLU A 166 1.94 33.01 24.96
CA GLU A 166 2.08 31.64 25.47
C GLU A 166 3.52 31.10 25.34
N ALA A 167 4.21 31.45 24.24
CA ALA A 167 5.63 31.16 24.08
C ALA A 167 6.51 31.93 25.09
N MET A 168 6.20 33.20 25.36
CA MET A 168 6.91 33.98 26.40
C MET A 168 6.67 33.44 27.82
N GLN A 169 5.46 32.97 28.13
CA GLN A 169 5.13 32.41 29.44
C GLN A 169 5.85 31.09 29.71
N SER A 170 5.87 30.17 28.74
CA SER A 170 6.60 28.90 28.87
C SER A 170 8.11 29.09 28.96
N PHE A 171 8.66 30.08 28.24
CA PHE A 171 10.05 30.48 28.37
C PHE A 171 10.36 31.00 29.79
N TRP A 172 9.51 31.86 30.34
CA TRP A 172 9.72 32.43 31.68
C TRP A 172 9.53 31.39 32.80
N ASP A 173 8.62 30.44 32.64
CA ASP A 173 8.39 29.35 33.61
C ASP A 173 9.58 28.38 33.67
N GLY A 174 10.14 28.01 32.52
CA GLY A 174 11.39 27.26 32.45
C GLY A 174 12.57 28.01 33.06
N TYR A 175 12.65 29.32 32.83
CA TYR A 175 13.69 30.18 33.39
C TYR A 175 13.60 30.28 34.93
N MET A 176 12.40 30.46 35.49
CA MET A 176 12.22 30.50 36.94
C MET A 176 12.46 29.14 37.61
N ARG A 177 12.08 28.04 36.93
CA ARG A 177 12.36 26.68 37.42
C ARG A 177 13.86 26.34 37.41
N ALA A 178 14.63 26.95 36.50
CA ALA A 178 16.09 26.85 36.50
C ALA A 178 16.76 27.68 37.61
N PHE A 179 16.08 28.70 38.16
CA PHE A 179 16.61 29.61 39.19
C PHE A 179 16.16 29.27 40.62
N MET A 180 15.25 28.32 40.83
CA MET A 180 14.89 27.80 42.15
C MET A 180 15.64 26.50 42.46
N PRO A 181 16.54 26.47 43.47
CA PRO A 181 17.10 25.20 43.95
C PRO A 181 16.03 24.39 44.69
N ALA A 182 15.92 23.10 44.35
CA ALA A 182 15.14 22.14 45.14
C ALA A 182 15.80 21.96 46.54
N PRO A 183 15.02 21.75 47.62
CA PRO A 183 15.60 21.47 48.93
C PRO A 183 16.32 20.10 48.91
N PRO A 184 17.48 19.98 49.56
CA PRO A 184 18.31 18.78 49.50
C PRO A 184 17.66 17.61 50.26
N GLN A 185 17.55 16.46 49.60
CA GLN A 185 17.32 15.17 50.26
C GLN A 185 18.69 14.59 50.62
N GLU A 186 18.90 14.37 51.91
CA GLU A 186 20.07 13.72 52.49
C GLU A 186 20.02 12.21 52.20
N GLU A 187 20.99 11.71 51.44
CA GLU A 187 21.41 10.31 51.48
C GLU A 187 22.30 10.07 52.70
N PRO A 188 22.23 8.87 53.29
CA PRO A 188 23.45 8.27 53.84
C PRO A 188 23.68 6.84 53.35
N ALA A 189 24.85 6.69 52.71
CA ALA A 189 25.90 5.70 52.93
C ALA A 189 25.60 4.18 52.85
N GLU A 190 26.22 3.58 51.82
CA GLU A 190 26.92 2.28 51.76
C GLU A 190 27.51 1.77 53.10
N PRO A 191 27.86 0.47 53.28
CA PRO A 191 28.53 -0.40 52.27
C PRO A 191 28.15 -1.90 52.31
N GLU A 192 28.69 -2.72 51.40
CA GLU A 192 29.57 -3.86 51.73
C GLU A 192 29.90 -4.74 50.50
N GLN A 193 31.11 -5.29 50.55
CA GLN A 193 31.84 -6.04 49.54
C GLN A 193 31.37 -7.51 49.46
N GLY A 194 31.63 -8.17 48.33
CA GLY A 194 31.63 -9.64 48.26
C GLY A 194 31.46 -10.20 46.85
N GLU A 195 32.56 -10.45 46.15
CA GLU A 195 32.68 -11.56 45.19
C GLU A 195 32.73 -12.90 45.99
N PRO A 196 32.34 -14.09 45.46
CA PRO A 196 32.98 -14.69 44.28
C PRO A 196 32.16 -15.65 43.38
N GLU A 197 32.76 -15.96 42.23
CA GLU A 197 32.82 -17.23 41.45
C GLU A 197 31.56 -18.02 41.02
N ALA A 198 31.53 -18.37 39.73
CA ALA A 198 31.51 -19.75 39.16
C ALA A 198 30.88 -19.73 37.75
N GLU A 199 31.66 -20.01 36.69
CA GLU A 199 31.75 -21.34 36.03
C GLU A 199 30.53 -21.63 35.12
N ASN A 200 30.63 -21.33 33.82
CA ASN A 200 30.96 -22.24 32.70
C ASN A 200 29.70 -22.81 32.02
N SER A 201 29.60 -22.63 30.70
CA SER A 201 29.62 -23.74 29.72
C SER A 201 29.04 -23.30 28.38
N GLN A 202 29.81 -23.66 27.36
CA GLN A 202 29.54 -23.54 25.94
C GLN A 202 28.32 -24.36 25.50
N THR A 203 27.66 -23.92 24.43
CA THR A 203 27.08 -24.80 23.41
C THR A 203 27.10 -24.00 22.11
N GLU A 204 28.17 -24.10 21.32
CA GLU A 204 28.33 -25.02 20.19
C GLU A 204 27.41 -24.69 19.00
N ASP A 205 28.05 -24.04 18.03
CA ASP A 205 27.83 -23.98 16.58
C ASP A 205 26.85 -25.01 15.98
N ALA A 206 25.88 -24.49 15.22
CA ALA A 206 25.34 -25.17 14.05
C ALA A 206 25.21 -24.14 12.92
N PRO A 207 25.75 -24.40 11.72
CA PRO A 207 25.69 -23.44 10.61
C PRO A 207 24.23 -23.27 10.16
N PRO A 208 23.80 -22.05 9.76
CA PRO A 208 22.52 -21.86 9.12
C PRO A 208 22.53 -22.66 7.81
N GLN A 209 21.72 -23.72 7.76
CA GLN A 209 21.33 -24.30 6.49
C GLN A 209 20.59 -23.20 5.72
N GLU A 210 21.16 -22.77 4.61
CA GLU A 210 20.50 -21.99 3.58
C GLU A 210 19.26 -22.78 3.12
N ALA A 211 18.11 -22.46 3.72
CA ALA A 211 16.82 -22.91 3.25
C ALA A 211 16.60 -22.25 1.89
N ALA A 212 16.55 -23.06 0.84
CA ALA A 212 15.94 -22.66 -0.42
C ALA A 212 14.53 -22.13 -0.12
N PRO A 213 14.06 -21.06 -0.80
CA PRO A 213 12.76 -20.47 -0.49
C PRO A 213 11.68 -21.54 -0.66
N GLU A 214 11.12 -22.02 0.45
CA GLU A 214 10.00 -22.94 0.46
C GLU A 214 8.83 -22.26 -0.26
N ALA A 215 8.25 -22.96 -1.24
CA ALA A 215 7.06 -22.46 -1.90
C ALA A 215 5.98 -22.25 -0.84
N PRO A 216 5.27 -21.10 -0.86
CA PRO A 216 4.31 -20.79 0.18
C PRO A 216 3.23 -21.86 0.23
N SER A 217 3.10 -22.46 1.42
CA SER A 217 2.05 -23.41 1.75
C SER A 217 0.68 -22.74 1.62
N ASP A 218 -0.37 -23.58 1.45
CA ASP A 218 -1.74 -23.12 1.39
C ASP A 218 -2.03 -22.15 2.56
N GLU A 219 -1.69 -22.49 3.82
CA GLU A 219 -1.96 -21.65 5.00
C GLU A 219 -1.33 -20.23 4.98
N ASN A 220 -0.25 -20.01 4.22
CA ASN A 220 0.51 -18.74 4.24
C ASN A 220 0.32 -17.88 2.98
N ILE A 221 -0.57 -18.24 2.06
CA ILE A 221 -0.73 -17.50 0.80
C ILE A 221 -1.24 -16.06 1.01
N ALA A 222 -2.01 -15.84 2.07
CA ALA A 222 -2.52 -14.52 2.44
C ALA A 222 -1.39 -13.57 2.88
N GLU A 223 -0.45 -14.06 3.67
CA GLU A 223 0.73 -13.31 4.10
C GLU A 223 1.66 -13.06 2.91
N ALA A 224 1.90 -14.08 2.09
CA ALA A 224 2.71 -13.94 0.87
C ALA A 224 2.14 -12.88 -0.08
N TRP A 225 0.82 -12.79 -0.23
CA TRP A 225 0.15 -11.73 -1.01
C TRP A 225 0.29 -10.33 -0.40
N LEU A 226 0.16 -10.23 0.92
CA LEU A 226 0.34 -8.95 1.61
C LEU A 226 1.78 -8.45 1.49
N ASP A 227 2.75 -9.34 1.63
CA ASP A 227 4.16 -9.02 1.46
C ASP A 227 4.51 -8.73 0.00
N LEU A 228 3.88 -9.43 -0.94
CA LEU A 228 4.01 -9.15 -2.38
C LEU A 228 3.62 -7.70 -2.69
N GLY A 229 2.50 -7.23 -2.15
CA GLY A 229 2.05 -5.84 -2.32
C GLY A 229 3.00 -4.81 -1.71
N ARG A 230 3.80 -5.18 -0.71
CA ARG A 230 4.82 -4.32 -0.08
C ARG A 230 6.15 -4.35 -0.83
N ASN A 231 6.49 -5.47 -1.46
CA ASN A 231 7.82 -5.75 -1.99
C ASN A 231 7.92 -5.63 -3.52
N ILE A 232 6.96 -4.99 -4.19
CA ILE A 232 7.02 -4.78 -5.64
C ILE A 232 8.26 -3.97 -6.02
N GLN A 233 9.01 -4.47 -7.01
CA GLN A 233 10.25 -3.85 -7.46
C GLN A 233 9.98 -2.75 -8.50
N GLU A 234 10.60 -1.59 -8.32
CA GLU A 234 10.57 -0.45 -9.25
C GLU A 234 11.01 -0.83 -10.67
N THR A 235 11.93 -1.80 -10.80
CA THR A 235 12.41 -2.29 -12.09
C THR A 235 11.29 -2.97 -12.90
N GLN A 236 10.41 -3.73 -12.25
CA GLN A 236 9.29 -4.40 -12.91
C GLN A 236 8.23 -3.39 -13.36
N ILE A 237 7.91 -2.41 -12.51
CA ILE A 237 7.00 -1.30 -12.83
C ILE A 237 7.51 -0.55 -14.08
N LYS A 238 8.79 -0.19 -14.11
CA LYS A 238 9.41 0.49 -15.27
C LYS A 238 9.37 -0.32 -16.57
N ALA A 239 9.43 -1.65 -16.48
CA ALA A 239 9.31 -2.50 -17.67
C ALA A 239 7.92 -2.39 -18.29
N PHE A 240 6.87 -2.36 -17.46
CA PHE A 240 5.50 -2.18 -17.92
C PHE A 240 5.23 -0.75 -18.41
N GLU A 241 5.80 0.28 -17.79
CA GLU A 241 5.67 1.67 -18.27
C GLU A 241 6.15 1.84 -19.70
N ARG A 242 7.28 1.23 -20.05
CA ARG A 242 7.77 1.25 -21.44
C ARG A 242 6.81 0.55 -22.39
N LEU A 243 6.10 -0.49 -21.94
CA LEU A 243 5.05 -1.13 -22.73
C LEU A 243 3.88 -0.17 -22.95
N PHE A 244 3.45 0.55 -21.92
CA PHE A 244 2.40 1.58 -22.02
C PHE A 244 2.83 2.71 -22.97
N ASP A 245 4.02 3.27 -22.83
CA ASP A 245 4.53 4.34 -23.71
C ASP A 245 4.61 3.91 -25.18
N LYS A 246 5.08 2.67 -25.41
CA LYS A 246 5.13 2.10 -26.76
C LYS A 246 3.74 1.95 -27.37
N SER A 247 2.74 1.63 -26.57
CA SER A 247 1.36 1.52 -27.05
C SER A 247 0.71 2.88 -27.33
N ALA A 248 0.96 3.89 -26.49
CA ALA A 248 0.45 5.25 -26.70
C ALA A 248 0.95 5.86 -28.03
N ASN A 249 2.23 5.66 -28.34
CA ASN A 249 2.83 6.15 -29.59
C ASN A 249 2.33 5.41 -30.85
N GLN A 250 1.74 4.22 -30.72
CA GLN A 250 1.22 3.46 -31.86
C GLN A 250 -0.20 3.86 -32.25
N THR A 251 -0.95 4.52 -31.37
CA THR A 251 -2.31 4.99 -31.65
C THR A 251 -2.34 6.32 -32.42
N ASP A 252 -1.21 7.04 -32.49
CA ASP A 252 -1.09 8.35 -33.16
C ASP A 252 -0.60 8.25 -34.63
N THR A 253 -0.45 7.04 -35.19
CA THR A 253 -0.02 6.80 -36.59
C THR A 253 -1.12 6.13 -37.41
#